data_AF-A0A379Y155-F1
#
_entry.id   AF-A0A379Y155-F1
#
_cell.length_a   1.000
_cell.length_b   1.000
_cell.length_c   1.000
_cell.angle_alpha   90.00
_cell.angle_beta   90.00
_cell.angle_gamma   90.00
#
_symmetry.space_group_name_H-M   'P 1'
#
loop_
_entity.id
_entity.type
_entity.pdbx_description
1 polymer ?
#
loop_
_entity_poly.entity_id
_entity_poly.type
_entity_poly.pdbx_seq_one_letter_code
_entity_poly.pdbx_strand_id
1 'polypeptide(L)'
;MSFFPIDDNHGVMAINNEYVNEQYLFAHGGAKATSLEEVRKSQAAHGVSIVAVKRVGDGQRWEVERPSRYNRRITANSEMQFSGPAAGHPLLQTAADPSGRKVLGTFGNCANGKTPWGTYLTCEENFDTYFGTRQADYRTTPEQKRYTLKVSEPERNWPDYDERFDVAKNPNEFNRHGWIVEIDPLNPSSTPIKHTALGASSMKTRR
;
A
#
# COMPACT_ATOMS: atom_id res chain seq x y z
N MET A 1 -3.50 7.13 -11.39
CA MET A 1 -4.80 6.43 -11.46
C MET A 1 -5.05 5.89 -12.87
N SER A 2 -5.92 4.89 -13.01
CA SER A 2 -6.34 4.32 -14.31
C SER A 2 -7.85 4.11 -14.36
N PHE A 3 -8.46 4.27 -15.53
CA PHE A 3 -9.86 3.93 -15.82
C PHE A 3 -9.98 2.57 -16.52
N PHE A 4 -10.95 1.75 -16.11
CA PHE A 4 -11.26 0.44 -16.69
C PHE A 4 -12.75 0.43 -17.09
N PRO A 5 -13.07 0.33 -18.39
CA PRO A 5 -14.46 0.29 -18.84
C PRO A 5 -15.13 -1.01 -18.44
N ILE A 6 -16.41 -0.93 -18.05
CA ILE A 6 -17.34 -2.06 -17.92
C ILE A 6 -18.21 -2.13 -19.18
N ASP A 7 -18.75 -0.98 -19.58
CA ASP A 7 -19.48 -0.75 -20.82
C ASP A 7 -19.28 0.72 -21.28
N ASP A 8 -20.04 1.16 -22.28
CA ASP A 8 -19.93 2.51 -22.85
C ASP A 8 -20.24 3.65 -21.85
N ASN A 9 -21.02 3.34 -20.81
CA ASN A 9 -21.53 4.31 -19.83
C ASN A 9 -21.06 4.04 -18.40
N HIS A 10 -20.37 2.92 -18.13
CA HIS A 10 -19.88 2.54 -16.81
C HIS A 10 -18.41 2.12 -16.84
N GLY A 11 -17.72 2.40 -15.74
CA GLY A 11 -16.40 1.85 -15.50
C GLY A 11 -15.95 2.03 -14.08
N VAL A 12 -14.72 1.62 -13.79
CA VAL A 12 -14.09 1.81 -12.49
C VAL A 12 -12.79 2.59 -12.64
N MET A 13 -12.53 3.46 -11.68
CA MET A 13 -11.25 4.13 -11.51
C MET A 13 -10.48 3.47 -10.38
N ALA A 14 -9.25 3.03 -10.66
CA ALA A 14 -8.29 2.63 -9.64
C ALA A 14 -7.35 3.80 -9.33
N ILE A 15 -7.38 4.27 -8.09
CA ILE A 15 -6.76 5.52 -7.66
C ILE A 15 -5.89 5.23 -6.44
N ASN A 16 -4.60 5.57 -6.51
CA ASN A 16 -3.72 5.46 -5.35
C ASN A 16 -4.05 6.50 -4.28
N ASN A 17 -3.82 6.15 -3.02
CA ASN A 17 -3.79 7.02 -1.87
C ASN A 17 -2.40 6.90 -1.24
N GLU A 18 -1.50 7.79 -1.66
CA GLU A 18 -0.06 7.66 -1.39
C GLU A 18 0.29 7.87 0.08
N TYR A 19 -0.11 9.02 0.62
CA TYR A 19 0.11 9.43 2.00
C TYR A 19 -1.03 10.31 2.50
N VAL A 20 -1.00 10.62 3.80
CA VAL A 20 -1.91 11.55 4.44
C VAL A 20 -1.15 12.70 5.09
N ASN A 21 -1.82 13.84 5.17
CA ASN A 21 -1.40 14.93 6.04
C ASN A 21 -2.03 14.68 7.42
N GLU A 22 -1.26 14.14 8.36
CA GLU A 22 -1.75 13.71 9.69
C GLU A 22 -2.45 14.84 10.46
N GLN A 23 -1.99 16.07 10.30
CA GLN A 23 -2.60 17.28 10.87
C GLN A 23 -4.06 17.52 10.47
N TYR A 24 -4.50 16.94 9.35
CA TYR A 24 -5.90 16.99 8.91
C TYR A 24 -6.63 15.66 9.14
N LEU A 25 -5.89 14.58 9.41
CA LEU A 25 -6.47 13.28 9.71
C LEU A 25 -6.90 13.20 11.18
N PHE A 26 -6.09 13.74 12.09
CA PHE A 26 -6.33 13.65 13.53
C PHE A 26 -7.04 14.88 14.06
N ALA A 27 -7.99 14.66 14.98
CA ALA A 27 -8.76 15.74 15.59
C ALA A 27 -7.87 16.70 16.40
N HIS A 28 -6.75 16.23 16.93
CA HIS A 28 -5.79 17.05 17.67
C HIS A 28 -4.88 17.89 16.77
N GLY A 29 -4.92 17.71 15.45
CA GLY A 29 -4.13 18.50 14.50
C GLY A 29 -2.62 18.22 14.51
N GLY A 30 -2.17 17.24 15.28
CA GLY A 30 -0.77 16.86 15.39
C GLY A 30 -0.24 16.16 14.14
N ALA A 31 1.07 16.28 13.90
CA ALA A 31 1.72 15.75 12.72
C ALA A 31 2.02 14.24 12.77
N LYS A 32 1.78 13.56 13.91
CA LYS A 32 2.08 12.14 14.11
C LYS A 32 1.00 11.46 14.96
N ALA A 33 0.83 10.16 14.75
CA ALA A 33 -0.06 9.35 15.56
C ALA A 33 0.42 9.26 17.01
N THR A 34 -0.54 9.20 17.93
CA THR A 34 -0.33 9.11 19.39
C THR A 34 -0.95 7.85 20.02
N SER A 35 -1.57 7.00 19.20
CA SER A 35 -2.18 5.73 19.61
C SER A 35 -2.21 4.72 18.46
N LEU A 36 -2.45 3.44 18.79
CA LEU A 36 -2.68 2.41 17.77
C LEU A 36 -3.93 2.72 16.91
N GLU A 37 -4.98 3.29 17.49
CA GLU A 37 -6.18 3.67 16.73
C GLU A 37 -5.84 4.72 15.66
N GLU A 38 -5.02 5.73 16.00
CA GLU A 38 -4.57 6.73 15.06
C GLU A 38 -3.67 6.14 13.97
N VAL A 39 -2.78 5.21 14.34
CA VAL A 39 -2.00 4.45 13.35
C VAL A 39 -2.92 3.65 12.41
N ARG A 40 -3.94 2.97 12.93
CA ARG A 40 -4.92 2.22 12.10
C ARG A 40 -5.73 3.16 11.21
N LYS A 41 -6.09 4.36 11.67
CA LYS A 41 -6.75 5.39 10.86
C LYS A 41 -5.86 5.87 9.73
N SER A 42 -4.59 6.16 10.02
CA SER A 42 -3.57 6.53 9.03
C SER A 42 -3.39 5.42 7.99
N GLN A 43 -3.18 4.18 8.44
CA GLN A 43 -3.08 2.98 7.58
C GLN A 43 -4.32 2.77 6.69
N ALA A 44 -5.52 3.03 7.22
CA ALA A 44 -6.78 2.94 6.48
C ALA A 44 -6.96 4.06 5.44
N ALA A 45 -6.18 5.14 5.50
CA ALA A 45 -6.19 6.23 4.54
C ALA A 45 -5.15 6.08 3.41
N HIS A 46 -4.26 5.09 3.50
CA HIS A 46 -3.32 4.72 2.45
C HIS A 46 -3.90 3.65 1.50
N GLY A 47 -3.16 3.32 0.45
CA GLY A 47 -3.43 2.18 -0.43
C GLY A 47 -4.05 2.57 -1.76
N VAL A 48 -5.16 1.92 -2.12
CA VAL A 48 -5.88 2.15 -3.37
C VAL A 48 -7.38 2.24 -3.12
N SER A 49 -8.03 3.18 -3.80
CA SER A 49 -9.47 3.29 -3.92
C SER A 49 -9.91 2.81 -5.32
N ILE A 50 -10.77 1.80 -5.37
CA ILE A 50 -11.52 1.43 -6.57
C ILE A 50 -12.89 2.09 -6.47
N VAL A 51 -13.22 2.92 -7.47
CA VAL A 51 -14.44 3.72 -7.48
C VAL A 51 -15.17 3.51 -8.80
N ALA A 52 -16.39 3.00 -8.73
CA ALA A 52 -17.29 2.92 -9.87
C ALA A 52 -17.76 4.31 -10.28
N VAL A 53 -17.79 4.56 -11.58
CA VAL A 53 -18.26 5.79 -12.18
C VAL A 53 -19.22 5.48 -13.33
N LYS A 54 -20.21 6.35 -13.49
CA LYS A 54 -21.21 6.24 -14.56
C LYS A 54 -21.39 7.56 -15.29
N ARG A 55 -21.73 7.48 -16.57
CA ARG A 55 -22.05 8.64 -17.40
C ARG A 55 -23.46 9.15 -17.06
N VAL A 56 -23.63 10.46 -17.06
CA VAL A 56 -24.91 11.11 -16.75
C VAL A 56 -25.58 11.60 -18.04
N GLY A 57 -26.71 10.98 -18.41
CA GLY A 57 -27.40 11.24 -19.67
C GLY A 57 -26.49 10.99 -20.88
N ASP A 58 -26.77 11.66 -21.99
CA ASP A 58 -26.00 11.52 -23.24
C ASP A 58 -24.72 12.39 -23.28
N GLY A 59 -24.47 13.18 -22.23
CA GLY A 59 -23.35 14.12 -22.14
C GLY A 59 -22.03 13.49 -21.69
N GLN A 60 -20.95 14.28 -21.66
CA GLN A 60 -19.60 13.82 -21.25
C GLN A 60 -19.37 13.81 -19.72
N ARG A 61 -20.40 14.06 -18.93
CA ARG A 61 -20.30 14.14 -17.47
C ARG A 61 -20.28 12.74 -16.87
N TRP A 62 -19.30 12.48 -16.00
CA TRP A 62 -19.22 11.28 -15.18
C TRP A 62 -19.48 11.62 -13.71
N GLU A 63 -20.11 10.70 -12.99
CA GLU A 63 -20.29 10.79 -11.55
C GLU A 63 -19.93 9.48 -10.85
N VAL A 64 -19.62 9.57 -9.56
CA VAL A 64 -19.35 8.40 -8.73
C VAL A 64 -20.65 7.63 -8.51
N GLU A 65 -20.64 6.33 -8.80
CA GLU A 65 -21.78 5.46 -8.57
C GLU A 65 -21.78 4.93 -7.13
N ARG A 66 -22.82 5.28 -6.38
CA ARG A 66 -23.05 4.81 -5.00
C ARG A 66 -24.51 4.39 -4.81
N PRO A 67 -24.78 3.20 -4.25
CA PRO A 67 -23.83 2.12 -3.97
C PRO A 67 -23.33 1.46 -5.27
N SER A 68 -22.18 0.79 -5.22
CA SER A 68 -21.70 -0.06 -6.33
C SER A 68 -20.90 -1.23 -5.77
N ARG A 69 -21.08 -2.42 -6.36
CA ARG A 69 -20.38 -3.65 -5.96
C ARG A 69 -18.86 -3.58 -6.19
N TYR A 70 -18.41 -2.70 -7.09
CA TYR A 70 -17.00 -2.54 -7.43
C TYR A 70 -16.27 -1.60 -6.48
N ASN A 71 -16.99 -0.78 -5.70
CA ASN A 71 -16.35 0.15 -4.77
C ASN A 71 -15.58 -0.62 -3.70
N ARG A 72 -14.27 -0.40 -3.63
CA ARG A 72 -13.37 -1.17 -2.75
C ARG A 72 -12.25 -0.29 -2.23
N ARG A 73 -11.90 -0.48 -0.95
CA ARG A 73 -10.67 0.03 -0.36
C ARG A 73 -9.67 -1.10 -0.19
N ILE A 74 -8.45 -0.84 -0.65
CA ILE A 74 -7.26 -1.63 -0.36
C ILE A 74 -6.37 -0.71 0.48
N THR A 75 -5.92 -1.17 1.64
CA THR A 75 -5.25 -0.34 2.65
C THR A 75 -3.93 -0.96 3.11
N ALA A 76 -3.23 -0.31 4.02
CA ALA A 76 -2.02 -0.84 4.63
C ALA A 76 -2.26 -2.09 5.52
N ASN A 77 -3.51 -2.54 5.69
CA ASN A 77 -3.88 -3.76 6.41
C ASN A 77 -4.69 -4.76 5.58
N SER A 78 -4.91 -4.52 4.28
CA SER A 78 -5.61 -5.49 3.43
C SER A 78 -4.74 -6.73 3.18
N GLU A 79 -5.31 -7.92 3.26
CA GLU A 79 -4.59 -9.14 2.91
C GLU A 79 -4.19 -9.16 1.44
N MET A 80 -2.95 -9.60 1.19
CA MET A 80 -2.34 -9.74 -0.12
C MET A 80 -1.46 -10.99 -0.15
N GLN A 81 -1.01 -11.37 -1.34
CA GLN A 81 -0.09 -12.49 -1.52
C GLN A 81 1.13 -12.10 -2.35
N PHE A 82 2.24 -12.78 -2.12
CA PHE A 82 3.42 -12.71 -2.99
C PHE A 82 3.31 -13.70 -4.14
N SER A 83 3.73 -13.28 -5.31
CA SER A 83 4.03 -14.13 -6.46
C SER A 83 5.44 -13.85 -6.99
N GLY A 84 5.99 -14.79 -7.75
CA GLY A 84 7.32 -14.68 -8.36
C GLY A 84 8.48 -15.23 -7.49
N PRO A 85 9.73 -15.00 -7.91
CA PRO A 85 10.92 -15.70 -7.41
C PRO A 85 11.19 -15.55 -5.91
N ALA A 86 10.83 -14.43 -5.29
CA ALA A 86 11.09 -14.22 -3.86
C ALA A 86 9.96 -14.75 -2.97
N ALA A 87 8.81 -15.16 -3.52
CA ALA A 87 7.66 -15.62 -2.75
C ALA A 87 8.02 -16.88 -1.92
N GLY A 88 7.90 -16.77 -0.60
CA GLY A 88 8.27 -17.80 0.36
C GLY A 88 9.75 -17.86 0.75
N HIS A 89 10.58 -16.96 0.23
CA HIS A 89 11.98 -16.84 0.62
C HIS A 89 12.10 -16.51 2.12
N PRO A 90 13.12 -17.03 2.85
CA PRO A 90 13.29 -16.74 4.28
C PRO A 90 13.29 -15.26 4.64
N LEU A 91 13.78 -14.39 3.76
CA LEU A 91 13.76 -12.92 3.97
C LEU A 91 12.36 -12.29 3.91
N LEU A 92 11.35 -13.00 3.41
CA LEU A 92 9.94 -12.58 3.43
C LEU A 92 9.14 -13.26 4.55
N GLN A 93 9.76 -14.14 5.35
CA GLN A 93 9.07 -14.81 6.46
C GLN A 93 9.09 -13.94 7.71
N THR A 94 7.95 -13.87 8.40
CA THR A 94 7.82 -13.19 9.70
C THR A 94 7.16 -14.14 10.70
N ALA A 95 7.12 -13.78 11.99
CA ALA A 95 6.38 -14.58 12.97
C ALA A 95 4.89 -14.72 12.62
N ALA A 96 4.29 -13.66 12.06
CA ALA A 96 2.89 -13.64 11.63
C ALA A 96 2.63 -14.37 10.30
N ASP A 97 3.65 -14.49 9.44
CA ASP A 97 3.59 -15.29 8.21
C ASP A 97 4.88 -16.11 8.02
N PRO A 98 4.96 -17.29 8.66
CA PRO A 98 6.11 -18.18 8.51
C PRO A 98 6.27 -18.73 7.08
N SER A 99 5.22 -18.64 6.25
CA SER A 99 5.27 -19.12 4.87
C SER A 99 5.96 -18.14 3.92
N GLY A 100 6.05 -16.85 4.28
CA GLY A 100 6.61 -15.78 3.44
C GLY A 100 5.82 -15.50 2.16
N ARG A 101 4.52 -15.82 2.16
CA ARG A 101 3.64 -15.75 0.98
C ARG A 101 2.43 -14.85 1.18
N LYS A 102 2.06 -14.51 2.40
CA LYS A 102 0.91 -13.65 2.72
C LYS A 102 1.39 -12.37 3.38
N VAL A 103 0.89 -11.22 2.95
CA VAL A 103 1.33 -9.92 3.48
C VAL A 103 0.15 -9.01 3.73
N LEU A 104 0.26 -8.17 4.77
CA LEU A 104 -0.71 -7.15 5.06
C LEU A 104 -0.31 -5.84 4.40
N GLY A 105 -1.08 -5.50 3.38
CA GLY A 105 -1.22 -4.16 2.86
C GLY A 105 -0.22 -3.70 1.82
N THR A 106 -0.58 -2.54 1.30
CA THR A 106 0.23 -1.71 0.40
C THR A 106 0.07 -0.25 0.84
N PHE A 107 1.15 0.51 0.81
CA PHE A 107 1.22 1.91 1.24
C PHE A 107 2.40 2.61 0.57
N GLY A 108 2.45 3.95 0.67
CA GLY A 108 3.38 4.74 -0.15
C GLY A 108 3.08 4.57 -1.64
N ASN A 109 1.81 4.36 -1.99
CA ASN A 109 1.34 4.07 -3.35
C ASN A 109 1.46 5.33 -4.21
N CYS A 110 2.53 5.47 -4.99
CA CYS A 110 2.82 6.68 -5.74
C CYS A 110 2.04 6.73 -7.07
N ALA A 111 2.59 6.11 -8.10
CA ALA A 111 2.06 6.11 -9.45
C ALA A 111 1.52 4.73 -9.86
N ASN A 112 1.24 4.52 -11.16
CA ASN A 112 0.49 3.36 -11.60
C ASN A 112 0.83 2.86 -13.01
N GLY A 113 0.45 1.61 -13.26
CA GLY A 113 0.35 1.01 -14.59
C GLY A 113 -1.07 0.51 -14.87
N LYS A 114 -1.42 0.43 -16.16
CA LYS A 114 -2.61 -0.27 -16.65
C LYS A 114 -2.14 -1.38 -17.56
N THR A 115 -2.43 -2.63 -17.20
CA THR A 115 -2.04 -3.76 -18.03
C THR A 115 -3.02 -3.92 -19.19
N PRO A 116 -2.59 -4.48 -20.34
CA PRO A 116 -3.49 -4.76 -21.45
C PRO A 116 -4.47 -5.92 -21.15
N TRP A 117 -4.25 -6.71 -20.11
CA TRP A 117 -5.16 -7.78 -19.65
C TRP A 117 -6.13 -7.33 -18.55
N GLY A 118 -6.29 -6.01 -18.34
CA GLY A 118 -7.39 -5.45 -17.55
C GLY A 118 -7.13 -5.29 -16.05
N THR A 119 -5.87 -5.35 -15.61
CA THR A 119 -5.49 -5.14 -14.20
C THR A 119 -4.77 -3.81 -13.98
N TYR A 120 -4.78 -3.37 -12.73
CA TYR A 120 -4.12 -2.17 -12.24
C TYR A 120 -2.82 -2.52 -11.53
N LEU A 121 -1.75 -1.79 -11.84
CA LEU A 121 -0.50 -1.86 -11.08
C LEU A 121 -0.39 -0.61 -10.21
N THR A 122 -0.23 -0.81 -8.90
CA THR A 122 0.16 0.25 -7.95
C THR A 122 1.60 0.03 -7.49
N CYS A 123 2.33 1.11 -7.22
CA CYS A 123 3.76 1.10 -6.94
C CYS A 123 4.05 1.64 -5.55
N GLU A 124 4.71 0.84 -4.70
CA GLU A 124 5.19 1.27 -3.38
C GLU A 124 6.51 2.05 -3.55
N GLU A 125 6.54 3.33 -3.16
CA GLU A 125 7.70 4.22 -3.35
C GLU A 125 8.47 4.43 -2.03
N ASN A 126 8.02 5.36 -1.20
CA ASN A 126 8.70 5.77 0.04
C ASN A 126 8.31 4.87 1.22
N PHE A 127 8.29 3.55 1.00
CA PHE A 127 7.83 2.59 2.00
C PHE A 127 8.74 2.57 3.25
N ASP A 128 10.00 2.95 3.10
CA ASP A 128 10.99 2.98 4.17
C ASP A 128 10.67 3.98 5.27
N THR A 129 9.97 5.07 4.96
CA THR A 129 9.65 6.15 5.91
C THR A 129 8.56 5.77 6.93
N TYR A 130 7.91 4.62 6.71
CA TYR A 130 6.88 4.06 7.59
C TYR A 130 7.46 3.14 8.67
N PHE A 131 8.73 2.76 8.56
CA PHE A 131 9.41 1.85 9.47
C PHE A 131 10.35 2.61 10.41
N GLY A 132 10.62 2.03 11.57
CA GLY A 132 11.56 2.59 12.54
C GLY A 132 11.69 1.70 13.77
N THR A 133 12.40 2.17 14.79
CA THR A 133 12.43 1.53 16.10
C THR A 133 12.89 2.51 17.17
N ARG A 134 12.44 2.30 18.41
CA ARG A 134 12.92 3.03 19.60
C ARG A 134 14.01 2.28 20.36
N GLN A 135 14.40 1.10 19.90
CA GLN A 135 15.50 0.35 20.49
C GLN A 135 16.84 1.09 20.25
N ALA A 136 17.43 1.63 21.32
CA ALA A 136 18.57 2.55 21.26
C ALA A 136 19.86 1.95 20.66
N ASP A 137 20.08 0.64 20.86
CA ASP A 137 21.25 -0.08 20.36
C ASP A 137 21.04 -0.71 18.98
N TYR A 138 19.87 -0.50 18.34
CA TYR A 138 19.61 -1.02 17.01
C TYR A 138 20.63 -0.47 15.99
N ARG A 139 21.05 -1.34 15.07
CA ARG A 139 21.98 -1.00 13.98
C ARG A 139 21.36 -1.42 12.66
N THR A 140 21.17 -0.47 11.76
CA THR A 140 20.66 -0.76 10.42
C THR A 140 21.62 -1.63 9.64
N THR A 141 21.08 -2.63 8.94
CA THR A 141 21.86 -3.49 8.04
C THR A 141 22.32 -2.71 6.80
N PRO A 142 23.34 -3.18 6.06
CA PRO A 142 23.73 -2.56 4.79
C PRO A 142 22.58 -2.42 3.79
N GLU A 143 21.69 -3.41 3.74
CA GLU A 143 20.50 -3.42 2.88
C GLU A 143 19.52 -2.33 3.32
N GLN A 144 19.17 -2.27 4.61
CA GLN A 144 18.30 -1.22 5.14
C GLN A 144 18.84 0.19 4.86
N LYS A 145 20.16 0.38 4.98
CA LYS A 145 20.83 1.66 4.62
C LYS A 145 20.72 1.96 3.13
N ARG A 146 20.80 0.95 2.27
CA ARG A 146 20.65 1.10 0.81
C ARG A 146 19.23 1.56 0.43
N TYR A 147 18.23 1.18 1.21
CA TYR A 147 16.84 1.66 1.12
C TYR A 147 16.56 2.88 2.01
N THR A 148 17.59 3.63 2.39
CA THR A 148 17.48 4.93 3.08
C THR A 148 16.73 4.94 4.43
N LEU A 149 16.53 3.77 5.06
CA LEU A 149 15.81 3.66 6.33
C LEU A 149 16.45 4.51 7.45
N LYS A 150 15.67 5.47 7.96
CA LYS A 150 16.01 6.32 9.12
C LYS A 150 15.25 5.87 10.36
N VAL A 151 15.85 4.95 11.13
CA VAL A 151 15.15 4.24 12.21
C VAL A 151 14.66 5.09 13.38
N SER A 152 15.35 6.19 13.70
CA SER A 152 15.06 7.01 14.89
C SER A 152 13.94 8.03 14.70
N GLU A 153 13.55 8.30 13.45
CA GLU A 153 12.61 9.36 13.09
C GLU A 153 11.58 8.88 12.06
N PRO A 154 10.74 7.89 12.40
CA PRO A 154 9.65 7.49 11.51
C PRO A 154 8.71 8.68 11.27
N GLU A 155 8.27 8.87 10.02
CA GLU A 155 7.49 10.06 9.64
C GLU A 155 6.14 10.11 10.35
N ARG A 156 5.52 8.94 10.62
CA ARG A 156 4.12 8.82 11.07
C ARG A 156 3.94 8.16 12.44
N ASN A 157 5.02 7.78 13.12
CA ASN A 157 5.00 7.01 14.38
C ASN A 157 4.23 5.67 14.32
N TRP A 158 4.04 5.08 13.12
CA TRP A 158 3.52 3.71 13.01
C TRP A 158 4.27 2.68 13.88
N PRO A 159 5.63 2.62 13.86
CA PRO A 159 6.37 1.65 14.69
C PRO A 159 6.22 1.87 16.20
N ASP A 160 5.80 3.06 16.63
CA ASP A 160 5.64 3.35 18.07
C ASP A 160 4.39 2.66 18.66
N TYR A 161 3.42 2.30 17.81
CA TYR A 161 2.15 1.71 18.24
C TYR A 161 1.74 0.43 17.50
N ASP A 162 2.29 0.14 16.33
CA ASP A 162 2.09 -1.10 15.57
C ASP A 162 3.45 -1.79 15.36
N GLU A 163 3.71 -2.83 16.18
CA GLU A 163 5.00 -3.55 16.22
C GLU A 163 5.39 -4.16 14.88
N ARG A 164 4.44 -4.36 13.95
CA ARG A 164 4.72 -4.80 12.59
C ARG A 164 5.72 -3.86 11.88
N PHE A 165 5.66 -2.57 12.17
CA PHE A 165 6.55 -1.57 11.58
C PHE A 165 7.83 -1.33 12.39
N ASP A 166 7.95 -1.96 13.57
CA ASP A 166 9.17 -1.92 14.39
C ASP A 166 10.19 -2.90 13.83
N VAL A 167 11.25 -2.39 13.19
CA VAL A 167 12.28 -3.23 12.54
C VAL A 167 13.14 -4.02 13.53
N ALA A 168 13.15 -3.65 14.81
CA ALA A 168 13.82 -4.45 15.84
C ALA A 168 13.01 -5.70 16.22
N LYS A 169 11.67 -5.64 16.11
CA LYS A 169 10.75 -6.75 16.42
C LYS A 169 10.42 -7.60 15.20
N ASN A 170 10.17 -6.95 14.06
CA ASN A 170 9.75 -7.59 12.81
C ASN A 170 10.69 -7.18 11.66
N PRO A 171 11.98 -7.55 11.69
CA PRO A 171 12.99 -7.06 10.74
C PRO A 171 12.67 -7.40 9.28
N ASN A 172 12.04 -8.56 9.03
CA ASN A 172 11.67 -9.00 7.69
C ASN A 172 10.39 -8.34 7.15
N GLU A 173 9.60 -7.63 7.97
CA GLU A 173 8.46 -6.86 7.44
C GLU A 173 8.93 -5.78 6.48
N PHE A 174 10.10 -5.17 6.73
CA PHE A 174 10.70 -4.19 5.83
C PHE A 174 10.89 -4.73 4.40
N ASN A 175 11.26 -6.01 4.26
CA ASN A 175 11.47 -6.66 2.95
C ASN A 175 10.16 -6.97 2.22
N ARG A 176 9.01 -6.90 2.91
CA ARG A 176 7.70 -7.28 2.38
C ARG A 176 6.96 -6.10 1.73
N HIS A 177 7.63 -4.96 1.60
CA HIS A 177 7.15 -3.74 0.93
C HIS A 177 8.22 -3.17 -0.01
N GLY A 178 7.83 -2.23 -0.87
CA GLY A 178 8.66 -1.73 -1.99
C GLY A 178 8.44 -2.49 -3.30
N TRP A 179 7.25 -3.06 -3.49
CA TRP A 179 6.92 -3.89 -4.66
C TRP A 179 5.89 -3.22 -5.57
N ILE A 180 5.81 -3.69 -6.82
CA ILE A 180 4.62 -3.48 -7.66
C ILE A 180 3.53 -4.45 -7.20
N VAL A 181 2.34 -3.92 -6.96
CA VAL A 181 1.15 -4.70 -6.58
C VAL A 181 0.14 -4.66 -7.71
N GLU A 182 -0.28 -5.82 -8.19
CA GLU A 182 -1.34 -5.99 -9.17
C GLU A 182 -2.70 -6.18 -8.49
N ILE A 183 -3.70 -5.48 -8.99
CA ILE A 183 -5.08 -5.47 -8.50
C ILE A 183 -6.00 -5.69 -9.70
N ASP A 184 -6.96 -6.61 -9.58
CA ASP A 184 -8.09 -6.70 -10.50
C ASP A 184 -9.19 -5.74 -10.03
N PRO A 185 -9.42 -4.61 -10.74
CA PRO A 185 -10.40 -3.61 -10.33
C PRO A 185 -11.84 -4.03 -10.63
N LEU A 186 -12.07 -5.06 -11.46
CA LEU A 186 -13.39 -5.57 -11.82
C LEU A 186 -13.81 -6.78 -10.97
N ASN A 187 -12.89 -7.37 -10.22
CA ASN A 187 -13.19 -8.39 -9.21
C ASN A 187 -12.95 -7.87 -7.78
N PRO A 188 -13.98 -7.36 -7.09
CA PRO A 188 -13.84 -6.76 -5.75
C PRO A 188 -13.45 -7.77 -4.66
N SER A 189 -13.56 -9.08 -4.92
CA SER A 189 -13.16 -10.15 -4.01
C SER A 189 -11.74 -10.69 -4.26
N SER A 190 -11.09 -10.27 -5.35
CA SER A 190 -9.74 -10.72 -5.70
C SER A 190 -8.71 -10.33 -4.62
N THR A 191 -7.72 -11.18 -4.37
CA THR A 191 -6.61 -10.85 -3.47
C THR A 191 -5.52 -10.14 -4.29
N PRO A 192 -5.09 -8.90 -3.93
CA PRO A 192 -3.98 -8.24 -4.60
C PRO A 192 -2.67 -9.02 -4.52
N ILE A 193 -1.83 -8.90 -5.54
CA ILE A 193 -0.61 -9.70 -5.69
C ILE A 193 0.62 -8.79 -5.76
N LYS A 194 1.58 -8.98 -4.86
CA LYS A 194 2.90 -8.34 -4.94
C LYS A 194 3.80 -9.16 -5.89
N HIS A 195 4.25 -8.55 -6.99
CA HIS A 195 5.03 -9.22 -8.04
C HIS A 195 6.53 -9.10 -7.82
N THR A 196 7.12 -10.12 -7.22
CA THR A 196 8.54 -10.08 -6.84
C THR A 196 9.51 -10.15 -8.03
N ALA A 197 9.05 -10.64 -9.18
CA ALA A 197 9.85 -10.68 -10.41
C ALA A 197 10.20 -9.27 -10.95
N LEU A 198 9.45 -8.23 -10.54
CA LEU A 198 9.65 -6.85 -10.99
C LEU A 198 10.67 -6.09 -10.13
N GLY A 199 11.30 -6.77 -9.16
CA GLY A 199 12.27 -6.20 -8.23
C GLY A 199 11.62 -5.50 -7.03
N ALA A 200 12.43 -5.20 -6.02
CA ALA A 200 12.05 -4.36 -4.89
C ALA A 200 12.85 -3.06 -4.93
N SER A 201 12.19 -1.91 -4.98
CA SER A 201 12.83 -0.59 -4.94
C SER A 201 11.81 0.48 -4.55
N SER A 202 12.28 1.70 -4.27
CA SER A 202 11.39 2.85 -4.30
C SER A 202 10.91 3.06 -5.74
N MET A 203 9.66 2.69 -6.02
CA MET A 203 9.15 2.60 -7.40
C MET A 203 8.34 3.81 -7.83
N LYS A 204 8.79 4.43 -8.91
CA LYS A 204 8.07 5.50 -9.61
C LYS A 204 7.94 5.16 -11.08
N THR A 205 6.74 5.28 -11.64
CA THR A 205 6.59 5.19 -13.09
C THR A 205 7.13 6.47 -13.74
N ARG A 206 7.96 6.34 -14.78
CA ARG A 206 8.36 7.50 -15.59
C ARG A 206 7.10 8.13 -16.19
N ARG A 207 6.98 9.45 -16.04
CA ARG A 207 5.96 10.27 -16.70
C ARG A 207 6.20 10.34 -18.19
#